data_AF-A0AAV3RPL5-F1
#
_entry.id   AF-A0AAV3RPL5-F1
#
_cell.length_a   1.000
_cell.length_b   1.000
_cell.length_c   1.000
_cell.angle_alpha   90.00
_cell.angle_beta   90.00
_cell.angle_gamma   90.00
#
_symmetry.space_group_name_H-M   'P 1'
#
loop_
_entity.id
_entity.type
_entity.pdbx_description
1 polymer ?
#
loop_
_entity_poly.entity_id
_entity_poly.type
_entity_poly.pdbx_seq_one_letter_code
_entity_poly.pdbx_strand_id
1 'polypeptide(L)'
;MPFWDRLDSVVLPAGFNLPQFNLFYRNRDPLKNLKGFIAHMKITSNNPDVYVKTFPNSLTGKAPYWYMELPLKSIDSYQATADIFHAKFGTAVQTMQDERILMDIKQHVDESLSNCHKW
;
A
#
# COMPACT_ATOMS: atom_id res chain seq x y z
N MET A 1 14.29 -11.96 -7.65
CA MET A 1 13.62 -10.88 -6.89
C MET A 1 13.53 -9.62 -7.75
N PRO A 2 12.51 -8.77 -7.54
CA PRO A 2 12.40 -7.48 -8.23
C PRO A 2 13.52 -6.48 -7.90
N PHE A 3 14.22 -6.65 -6.77
CA PHE A 3 15.37 -5.84 -6.39
C PHE A 3 16.73 -6.50 -6.71
N TRP A 4 17.79 -5.69 -6.73
CA TRP A 4 19.18 -6.13 -7.01
C TRP A 4 19.78 -7.02 -5.91
N ASP A 5 20.72 -7.90 -6.30
CA ASP A 5 21.39 -8.86 -5.39
C ASP A 5 22.11 -8.17 -4.21
N ARG A 6 22.60 -6.94 -4.43
CA ARG A 6 23.19 -6.10 -3.36
C ARG A 6 22.20 -5.81 -2.23
N LEU A 7 20.93 -5.63 -2.56
CA LEU A 7 19.84 -5.36 -1.62
C LEU A 7 19.44 -6.64 -0.89
N ASP A 8 19.54 -7.79 -1.55
CA ASP A 8 19.34 -9.09 -0.89
C ASP A 8 20.45 -9.41 0.11
N SER A 9 21.67 -8.96 -0.16
CA SER A 9 22.84 -9.18 0.70
C SER A 9 22.86 -8.30 1.96
N VAL A 10 21.92 -7.38 2.12
CA VAL A 10 21.85 -6.48 3.27
C VAL A 10 21.57 -7.26 4.55
N VAL A 11 22.40 -7.06 5.57
CA VAL A 11 22.21 -7.65 6.90
C VAL A 11 21.11 -6.88 7.63
N LEU A 12 20.12 -7.60 8.17
CA LEU A 12 19.09 -7.00 9.00
C LEU A 12 19.65 -6.67 10.39
N PRO A 13 19.21 -5.58 11.03
CA PRO A 13 19.59 -5.25 12.40
C PRO A 13 19.31 -6.41 13.38
N ALA A 14 20.14 -6.56 14.41
CA ALA A 14 19.91 -7.56 15.45
C ALA A 14 18.57 -7.30 16.15
N GLY A 15 17.75 -8.35 16.31
CA GLY A 15 16.40 -8.22 16.88
C GLY A 15 15.37 -7.56 15.95
N PHE A 16 15.68 -7.44 14.64
CA PHE A 16 14.74 -6.96 13.64
C PHE A 16 13.45 -7.79 13.70
N ASN A 17 12.37 -7.14 14.09
CA ASN A 17 11.03 -7.68 13.98
C ASN A 17 10.27 -6.84 12.98
N LEU A 18 9.69 -7.54 12.01
CA LEU A 18 8.59 -7.00 11.24
C LEU A 18 7.48 -6.66 12.25
N PRO A 19 6.96 -5.42 12.28
CA PRO A 19 5.84 -5.10 13.18
C PRO A 19 4.73 -6.11 12.91
N GLN A 20 3.94 -6.50 13.93
CA GLN A 20 2.89 -7.50 13.72
C GLN A 20 1.84 -6.92 12.72
N PHE A 21 2.03 -7.25 11.44
CA PHE A 21 1.53 -6.49 10.28
C PHE A 21 0.05 -6.74 9.96
N ASN A 22 -0.70 -7.43 10.82
CA ASN A 22 -2.16 -7.64 10.66
C ASN A 22 -3.00 -6.35 10.62
N LEU A 23 -2.38 -5.17 10.64
CA LEU A 23 -3.04 -3.86 10.54
C LEU A 23 -2.81 -3.15 9.20
N PHE A 24 -1.89 -3.61 8.33
CA PHE A 24 -1.47 -2.87 7.12
C PHE A 24 -2.22 -3.23 5.83
N TYR A 25 -3.26 -4.05 5.90
CA TYR A 25 -4.28 -4.11 4.83
C TYR A 25 -5.70 -4.11 5.40
N ARG A 26 -5.84 -3.74 6.69
CA ARG A 26 -7.16 -3.71 7.31
C ARG A 26 -7.97 -2.47 6.87
N ASN A 27 -7.28 -1.39 6.49
CA ASN A 27 -7.93 -0.13 6.09
C ASN A 27 -8.00 0.11 4.57
N ARG A 28 -7.46 -0.81 3.74
CA ARG A 28 -7.36 -0.64 2.28
C ARG A 28 -6.78 0.72 1.83
N ASP A 29 -5.88 1.35 2.60
CA ASP A 29 -5.23 2.64 2.26
C ASP A 29 -3.70 2.46 2.12
N PRO A 30 -3.19 2.32 0.89
CA PRO A 30 -1.77 2.20 0.54
C PRO A 30 -0.90 3.33 1.05
N LEU A 31 -1.41 4.57 1.13
CA LEU A 31 -0.63 5.71 1.63
C LEU A 31 -0.43 5.61 3.14
N LYS A 32 -1.48 5.23 3.87
CA LYS A 32 -1.37 4.95 5.31
C LYS A 32 -0.39 3.81 5.58
N ASN A 33 -0.38 2.79 4.71
CA ASN A 33 0.53 1.67 4.81
C ASN A 33 1.99 2.07 4.60
N LEU A 34 2.29 2.83 3.54
CA LEU A 34 3.63 3.36 3.30
C LEU A 34 4.12 4.22 4.47
N LYS A 35 3.27 5.12 4.99
CA LYS A 35 3.63 5.98 6.14
C LYS A 35 3.97 5.17 7.39
N GLY A 36 3.15 4.18 7.73
CA GLY A 36 3.41 3.34 8.90
C GLY A 36 4.65 2.46 8.73
N PHE A 37 4.88 1.93 7.52
CA PHE A 37 6.10 1.18 7.20
C PHE A 37 7.35 2.06 7.37
N ILE A 38 7.38 3.26 6.77
CA ILE A 38 8.52 4.19 6.91
C ILE A 38 8.76 4.55 8.37
N ALA A 39 7.70 4.84 9.13
CA ALA A 39 7.83 5.23 10.54
C ALA A 39 8.50 4.13 11.37
N HIS A 40 8.11 2.87 11.17
CA HIS A 40 8.73 1.73 11.83
C HIS A 40 10.18 1.52 11.38
N MET A 41 10.42 1.59 10.07
CA MET A 41 11.75 1.36 9.52
C MET A 41 12.74 2.40 9.99
N LYS A 42 12.35 3.69 10.10
CA LYS A 42 13.17 4.76 10.66
C LYS A 42 13.57 4.55 12.13
N ILE A 43 12.78 3.80 12.90
CA ILE A 43 13.12 3.43 14.29
C ILE A 43 14.10 2.25 14.28
N THR A 44 13.94 1.34 13.33
CA THR A 44 14.63 0.04 13.33
C THR A 44 15.96 0.05 12.58
N SER A 45 16.12 0.91 11.57
CA SER A 45 17.30 0.98 10.71
C SER A 45 17.46 2.38 10.11
N ASN A 46 18.70 2.87 10.04
CA ASN A 46 19.05 4.06 9.26
C ASN A 46 19.47 3.73 7.82
N ASN A 47 19.53 2.44 7.46
CA ASN A 47 19.90 1.99 6.13
C ASN A 47 18.64 1.80 5.26
N PRO A 48 18.42 2.62 4.21
CA PRO A 48 17.25 2.51 3.33
C PRO A 48 17.22 1.22 2.51
N ASP A 49 18.34 0.52 2.33
CA ASP A 49 18.37 -0.76 1.61
C ASP A 49 17.68 -1.87 2.41
N VAL A 50 17.73 -1.79 3.75
CA VAL A 50 16.94 -2.65 4.63
C VAL A 50 15.45 -2.48 4.31
N TYR A 51 15.02 -1.27 3.95
CA TYR A 51 13.61 -0.97 3.68
C TYR A 51 13.17 -1.68 2.42
N VAL A 52 14.00 -1.63 1.36
CA VAL A 52 13.71 -2.34 0.10
C VAL A 52 13.67 -3.85 0.31
N LYS A 53 14.64 -4.40 1.06
CA LYS A 53 14.70 -5.85 1.36
C LYS A 53 13.50 -6.34 2.16
N THR A 54 13.01 -5.54 3.11
CA THR A 54 11.93 -5.96 4.02
C THR A 54 10.53 -5.60 3.53
N PHE A 55 10.42 -4.66 2.59
CA PHE A 55 9.14 -4.22 2.03
C PHE A 55 8.24 -5.36 1.53
N PRO A 56 8.71 -6.37 0.76
CA PRO A 56 7.86 -7.46 0.29
C PRO A 56 7.20 -8.23 1.43
N ASN A 57 7.92 -8.38 2.55
CA ASN A 57 7.43 -9.08 3.74
C ASN A 57 6.42 -8.26 4.55
N SER A 58 6.31 -6.95 4.28
CA SER A 58 5.27 -6.09 4.87
C SER A 58 3.95 -6.12 4.09
N LEU A 59 3.95 -6.69 2.89
CA LEU A 59 2.78 -6.74 2.02
C LEU A 59 1.79 -7.81 2.48
N THR A 60 0.50 -7.52 2.33
CA THR A 60 -0.59 -8.46 2.64
C THR A 60 -1.69 -8.39 1.59
N GLY A 61 -2.65 -9.33 1.62
CA GLY A 61 -3.70 -9.43 0.61
C GLY A 61 -3.13 -9.79 -0.77
N LYS A 62 -3.49 -9.01 -1.81
CA LYS A 62 -3.03 -9.25 -3.20
C LYS A 62 -1.67 -8.62 -3.52
N ALA A 63 -1.14 -7.76 -2.63
CA ALA A 63 0.08 -7.02 -2.89
C ALA A 63 1.36 -7.88 -3.01
N PRO A 64 1.56 -8.96 -2.24
CA PRO A 64 2.74 -9.82 -2.39
C PRO A 64 2.83 -10.45 -3.80
N TYR A 65 1.71 -10.91 -4.34
CA TYR A 65 1.65 -11.53 -5.67
C TYR A 65 2.03 -10.53 -6.75
N TRP A 66 1.42 -9.34 -6.74
CA TRP A 66 1.78 -8.27 -7.68
C TRP A 66 3.26 -7.90 -7.57
N TYR A 67 3.81 -7.86 -6.35
CA TYR A 67 5.22 -7.53 -6.16
C TYR A 67 6.13 -8.54 -6.87
N MET A 68 5.79 -9.83 -6.84
CA MET A 68 6.54 -10.88 -7.56
C MET A 68 6.43 -10.79 -9.08
N GLU A 69 5.40 -10.12 -9.62
CA GLU A 69 5.22 -9.88 -11.06
C GLU A 69 6.06 -8.72 -11.60
N LEU A 70 6.68 -7.91 -10.72
CA LEU A 70 7.55 -6.82 -11.15
C LEU A 70 8.78 -7.36 -11.91
N PRO A 71 9.28 -6.61 -12.92
CA PRO A 71 10.47 -7.03 -13.65
C PRO A 71 11.65 -7.28 -12.71
N LEU A 72 12.43 -8.33 -13.00
CA LEU A 72 13.59 -8.68 -12.20
C LEU A 72 14.59 -7.52 -12.18
N LYS A 73 15.16 -7.25 -10.99
CA LYS A 73 16.19 -6.22 -10.78
C LYS A 73 15.76 -4.81 -11.26
N SER A 74 14.46 -4.51 -11.21
CA SER A 74 13.91 -3.18 -11.55
C SER A 74 13.92 -2.19 -10.39
N ILE A 75 14.04 -2.67 -9.15
CA ILE A 75 14.01 -1.83 -7.95
C ILE A 75 15.43 -1.68 -7.39
N ASP A 76 15.88 -0.44 -7.29
CA ASP A 76 17.21 -0.08 -6.82
C ASP A 76 17.23 0.73 -5.52
N SER A 77 16.06 1.21 -5.08
CA SER A 77 15.90 2.15 -3.98
C SER A 77 14.50 2.05 -3.34
N TYR A 78 14.40 2.56 -2.11
CA TYR A 78 13.12 2.67 -1.42
C TYR A 78 12.15 3.62 -2.14
N GLN A 79 12.66 4.71 -2.71
CA GLN A 79 11.84 5.66 -3.46
C GLN A 79 11.18 5.00 -4.68
N ALA A 80 11.96 4.26 -5.48
CA ALA A 80 11.41 3.49 -6.61
C ALA A 80 10.34 2.48 -6.16
N THR A 81 10.56 1.82 -5.02
CA THR A 81 9.58 0.90 -4.43
C THR A 81 8.27 1.63 -4.07
N ALA A 82 8.37 2.78 -3.40
CA ALA A 82 7.22 3.56 -2.98
C ALA A 82 6.42 4.11 -4.17
N ASP A 83 7.10 4.60 -5.21
CA ASP A 83 6.47 5.17 -6.40
C ASP A 83 5.68 4.11 -7.18
N ILE A 84 6.28 2.95 -7.43
CA ILE A 84 5.63 1.84 -8.15
C ILE A 84 4.44 1.28 -7.35
N PHE A 85 4.59 1.17 -6.03
CA PHE A 85 3.51 0.74 -5.15
C PHE A 85 2.35 1.75 -5.13
N HIS A 86 2.66 3.05 -5.04
CA HIS A 86 1.67 4.11 -5.08
C HIS A 86 0.95 4.17 -6.43
N ALA A 87 1.65 4.03 -7.55
CA ALA A 87 1.05 3.98 -8.87
C ALA A 87 0.05 2.81 -9.01
N LYS A 88 0.39 1.63 -8.47
CA LYS A 88 -0.46 0.44 -8.55
C LYS A 88 -1.68 0.49 -7.63
N PHE A 89 -1.50 0.89 -6.38
CA PHE A 89 -2.54 0.76 -5.36
C PHE A 89 -3.15 2.10 -4.93
N GLY A 90 -2.41 3.21 -5.05
CA GLY A 90 -2.92 4.55 -4.69
C GLY A 90 -4.11 4.98 -5.56
N THR A 91 -4.04 4.69 -6.85
CA THR A 91 -5.14 4.92 -7.81
C THR A 91 -6.36 4.06 -7.50
N ALA A 92 -6.16 2.78 -7.17
CA ALA A 92 -7.24 1.85 -6.86
C ALA A 92 -8.07 2.28 -5.63
N VAL A 93 -7.44 2.94 -4.64
CA VAL A 93 -8.16 3.49 -3.49
C VAL A 93 -8.98 4.70 -3.85
N GLN A 94 -8.42 5.61 -4.64
CA GLN A 94 -9.15 6.78 -5.11
C GLN A 94 -10.40 6.36 -5.89
N THR A 95 -10.26 5.41 -6.83
CA THR A 95 -11.42 4.85 -7.55
C THR A 95 -12.44 4.19 -6.63
N MET A 96 -12.03 3.38 -5.65
CA MET A 96 -12.98 2.76 -4.70
C MET A 96 -13.68 3.77 -3.80
N GLN A 97 -13.01 4.86 -3.41
CA GLN A 97 -13.62 5.94 -2.64
C GLN A 97 -14.61 6.73 -3.49
N ASP A 98 -14.22 7.07 -4.72
CA ASP A 98 -15.09 7.76 -5.69
C ASP A 98 -16.33 6.92 -6.00
N GLU A 99 -16.19 5.60 -6.22
CA GLU A 99 -17.31 4.68 -6.42
C GLU A 99 -18.25 4.64 -5.21
N ARG A 100 -17.72 4.58 -3.97
CA ARG A 100 -18.54 4.62 -2.75
C ARG A 100 -19.29 5.94 -2.62
N ILE A 101 -18.61 7.06 -2.83
CA ILE A 101 -19.23 8.40 -2.80
C ILE A 101 -20.34 8.48 -3.87
N LEU A 102 -20.08 7.96 -5.08
CA LEU A 102 -21.08 7.92 -6.15
C LEU A 102 -22.27 7.00 -5.83
N MET A 103 -22.06 5.86 -5.17
CA MET A 103 -23.12 4.98 -4.68
C MET A 103 -23.96 5.63 -3.59
N ASP A 104 -23.31 6.31 -2.63
CA ASP A 104 -23.98 7.03 -1.55
C ASP A 104 -24.82 8.21 -2.10
N ILE A 105 -24.28 8.96 -3.07
CA ILE A 105 -25.03 10.03 -3.78
C ILE A 105 -26.21 9.44 -4.55
N LYS A 106 -26.02 8.30 -5.25
CA LYS A 106 -27.11 7.63 -5.97
C LYS A 106 -28.20 7.13 -5.02
N GLN A 107 -27.84 6.53 -3.90
CA GLN A 107 -28.81 6.11 -2.88
C GLN A 107 -29.58 7.30 -2.32
N HIS A 108 -28.89 8.40 -1.99
CA HIS A 108 -29.57 9.61 -1.50
C HIS A 108 -30.46 10.29 -2.56
N VAL A 109 -30.11 10.22 -3.85
CA VAL A 109 -30.93 10.74 -4.95
C VAL A 109 -32.15 9.84 -5.21
N ASP A 110 -32.01 8.52 -5.06
CA ASP A 110 -33.12 7.57 -5.23
C ASP A 110 -34.10 7.56 -4.04
N GLU A 111 -33.68 8.07 -2.87
CA GLU A 111 -34.56 8.29 -1.70
C GLU A 111 -35.33 9.62 -1.73
N SER A 112 -35.15 10.47 -2.76
CA SER A 112 -35.85 11.75 -2.88
C SER A 112 -36.57 11.93 -4.23
N LEU A 113 -37.40 10.95 -4.63
CA LEU A 113 -38.40 11.13 -5.69
C LEU A 113 -39.78 10.56 -5.30
N SER A 114 -40.17 10.68 -4.04
CA SER A 114 -41.56 10.51 -3.62
C SER A 114 -42.02 11.65 -2.73
N ASN A 115 -42.06 12.87 -3.27
CA ASN A 115 -43.06 13.85 -2.86
C ASN A 115 -43.32 14.93 -3.94
N CYS A 116 -43.68 14.52 -5.16
CA CYS A 116 -44.39 15.39 -6.10
C CYS A 116 -45.76 14.78 -6.44
N HIS A 117 -46.67 14.91 -5.49
CA HIS A 117 -48.12 14.92 -5.67
C HIS A 117 -48.62 15.72 -4.45
N LYS A 118 -49.47 16.73 -4.53
CA LYS A 118 -50.37 17.21 -5.57
C LYS A 118 -51.08 18.44 -4.94
N TRP A 119 -51.24 19.53 -5.70
CA TRP A 119 -52.12 20.72 -5.47
C TRP A 119 -51.85 21.61 -4.25
#